data_AF-A0A971U4T4-F1
#
_entry.id   AF-A0A971U4T4-F1
#
_cell.length_a   1.000
_cell.length_b   1.000
_cell.length_c   1.000
_cell.angle_alpha   90.00
_cell.angle_beta   90.00
_cell.angle_gamma   90.00
#
_symmetry.space_group_name_H-M   'P 1'
#
loop_
_entity.id
_entity.type
_entity.pdbx_description
1 polymer ?
#
loop_
_entity_poly.entity_id
_entity_poly.type
_entity_poly.pdbx_seq_one_letter_code
_entity_poly.pdbx_strand_id
1 'polypeptide(L)'
;METSLMLSWSEGVSEPEAETLVHAVQAVLNWLYFRRFDVFFDPPVRLHVFGNWVIPSLVNRHDYWGTQWYVDTAYDPASERVLGPQYLELVRQEPWQRAEPHLDLSLIDQDLTDMPAPLARQRPGYYSLGTSYPELAAVISVHRLRAIADAPTRELALRRLVQHHLGHLLAVPGFGERQFVQRRGLEMHCVNRCVMRHAETVEQLVALALEERSLGWPFCPRCTAHLHSAIIRRAGNWN
;
A
#
# COMPACT_ATOMS: atom_id res chain seq x y z
N MET A 1 21.89 6.35 2.42
CA MET A 1 21.34 5.00 2.13
C MET A 1 20.22 5.17 1.14
N GLU A 2 20.31 4.47 0.00
CA GLU A 2 19.26 4.40 -1.01
C GLU A 2 17.98 3.81 -0.38
N THR A 3 16.80 4.39 -0.65
CA THR A 3 15.53 3.79 -0.21
C THR A 3 15.01 2.90 -1.33
N SER A 4 14.72 1.64 -1.05
CA SER A 4 14.06 0.74 -2.00
C SER A 4 12.57 0.66 -1.72
N LEU A 5 11.76 0.60 -2.79
CA LEU A 5 10.33 0.27 -2.74
C LEU A 5 10.10 -1.02 -3.53
N MET A 6 9.69 -2.07 -2.85
CA MET A 6 9.42 -3.38 -3.42
C MET A 6 7.92 -3.54 -3.69
N LEU A 7 7.59 -3.95 -4.91
CA LEU A 7 6.23 -4.29 -5.33
C LEU A 7 6.12 -5.80 -5.53
N SER A 8 5.14 -6.42 -4.88
CA SER A 8 4.85 -7.84 -5.03
C SER A 8 3.35 -8.12 -5.03
N TRP A 9 2.95 -9.32 -5.47
CA TRP A 9 1.55 -9.73 -5.43
C TRP A 9 1.36 -11.24 -5.26
N SER A 10 0.23 -11.65 -4.69
CA SER A 10 -0.12 -13.07 -4.52
C SER A 10 -0.46 -13.74 -5.85
N GLU A 11 -0.48 -15.07 -5.87
CA GLU A 11 -0.67 -15.85 -7.09
C GLU A 11 -2.02 -15.60 -7.78
N GLY A 12 -3.07 -15.30 -7.00
CA GLY A 12 -4.41 -15.06 -7.51
C GLY A 12 -4.64 -13.64 -8.04
N VAL A 13 -3.65 -12.75 -8.01
CA VAL A 13 -3.75 -11.39 -8.59
C VAL A 13 -3.59 -11.48 -10.11
N SER A 14 -4.53 -10.86 -10.83
CA SER A 14 -4.52 -10.84 -12.30
C SER A 14 -3.52 -9.83 -12.86
N GLU A 15 -3.09 -10.03 -14.11
CA GLU A 15 -2.17 -9.14 -14.81
C GLU A 15 -2.66 -7.67 -14.85
N PRO A 16 -3.92 -7.35 -15.18
CA PRO A 16 -4.40 -5.96 -15.14
C PRO A 16 -4.36 -5.33 -13.73
N GLU A 17 -4.57 -6.12 -12.67
CA GLU A 17 -4.47 -5.64 -11.29
C GLU A 17 -3.01 -5.33 -10.92
N ALA A 18 -2.07 -6.19 -11.32
CA ALA A 18 -0.63 -5.97 -11.14
C ALA A 18 -0.11 -4.77 -11.95
N GLU A 19 -0.55 -4.61 -13.20
CA GLU A 19 -0.23 -3.44 -14.02
C GLU A 19 -0.75 -2.15 -13.37
N THR A 20 -1.97 -2.18 -12.83
CA THR A 20 -2.54 -1.02 -12.11
C THR A 20 -1.69 -0.64 -10.91
N LEU A 21 -1.21 -1.62 -10.14
CA LEU A 21 -0.29 -1.40 -9.01
C LEU A 21 0.99 -0.68 -9.47
N VAL A 22 1.68 -1.24 -10.48
CA VAL A 22 2.95 -0.70 -10.97
C VAL A 22 2.76 0.71 -11.55
N HIS A 23 1.78 0.90 -12.43
CA HIS A 23 1.51 2.19 -13.06
C HIS A 23 1.09 3.26 -12.04
N ALA A 24 0.29 2.91 -11.04
CA ALA A 24 -0.14 3.86 -10.02
C ALA A 24 1.03 4.35 -9.16
N VAL A 25 1.96 3.47 -8.78
CA VAL A 25 3.18 3.84 -8.06
C VAL A 25 4.09 4.70 -8.93
N GLN A 26 4.39 4.26 -10.15
CA GLN A 26 5.22 5.02 -11.08
C GLN A 26 4.66 6.40 -11.37
N ALA A 27 3.34 6.54 -11.53
CA ALA A 27 2.70 7.83 -11.77
C ALA A 27 2.96 8.82 -10.63
N VAL A 28 2.90 8.37 -9.37
CA VAL A 28 3.19 9.22 -8.20
C VAL A 28 4.66 9.59 -8.13
N LEU A 29 5.55 8.59 -8.23
CA LEU A 29 7.00 8.83 -8.15
C LEU A 29 7.48 9.75 -9.28
N ASN A 30 7.09 9.48 -10.52
CA ASN A 30 7.42 10.30 -11.67
C ASN A 30 6.92 11.73 -11.51
N TRP A 31 5.68 11.92 -11.04
CA TRP A 31 5.14 13.26 -10.79
C TRP A 31 5.99 14.04 -9.77
N LEU A 32 6.46 13.37 -8.72
CA LEU A 32 7.31 13.96 -7.68
C LEU A 32 8.73 14.28 -8.21
N TYR A 33 9.25 13.48 -9.14
CA TYR A 33 10.61 13.62 -9.69
C TYR A 33 10.68 14.63 -10.83
N PHE A 34 9.68 14.69 -11.72
CA PHE A 34 9.66 15.64 -12.84
C PHE A 34 9.70 17.11 -12.43
N ARG A 35 9.38 17.40 -11.17
CA ARG A 35 9.45 18.75 -10.60
C ARG A 35 10.81 19.08 -9.97
N ARG A 36 11.80 18.20 -10.08
CA ARG A 36 13.15 18.32 -9.49
C ARG A 36 14.23 17.71 -10.38
N PHE A 37 15.04 18.57 -10.99
CA PHE A 37 16.06 18.19 -11.96
C PHE A 37 17.19 17.32 -11.36
N ASP A 38 17.51 17.54 -10.09
CA ASP A 38 18.50 16.81 -9.30
C ASP A 38 18.07 15.36 -9.00
N VAL A 39 16.78 15.16 -8.74
CA VAL A 39 16.21 13.86 -8.35
C VAL A 39 15.83 13.01 -9.57
N PHE A 40 15.66 13.60 -10.74
CA PHE A 40 15.22 12.88 -11.92
C PHE A 40 16.24 11.87 -12.45
N PHE A 41 17.54 12.18 -12.38
CA PHE A 41 18.61 11.31 -12.88
C PHE A 41 19.10 10.29 -11.84
N ASP A 42 18.85 10.55 -10.56
CA ASP A 42 19.17 9.64 -9.46
C ASP A 42 18.00 9.64 -8.45
N PRO A 43 16.98 8.79 -8.68
CA PRO A 43 15.78 8.80 -7.88
C PRO A 43 16.06 8.28 -6.46
N PRO A 44 15.66 9.01 -5.40
CA PRO A 44 15.95 8.64 -4.01
C PRO A 44 15.11 7.47 -3.52
N VAL A 45 14.10 7.04 -4.29
CA VAL A 45 13.38 5.79 -4.08
C VAL A 45 13.53 4.93 -5.32
N ARG A 46 14.23 3.79 -5.20
CA ARG A 46 14.38 2.82 -6.29
C ARG A 46 13.23 1.83 -6.27
N LEU A 47 12.53 1.73 -7.39
CA LEU A 47 11.39 0.83 -7.55
C LEU A 47 11.86 -0.55 -8.01
N HIS A 48 11.53 -1.59 -7.25
CA HIS A 48 11.79 -2.98 -7.60
C HIS A 48 10.46 -3.73 -7.75
N VAL A 49 10.21 -4.29 -8.94
CA VAL A 49 9.01 -5.09 -9.21
C VAL A 49 9.39 -6.57 -9.14
N PHE A 50 9.03 -7.22 -8.04
CA PHE A 50 9.30 -8.64 -7.82
C PHE A 50 8.18 -9.54 -8.35
N GLY A 51 6.97 -8.99 -8.45
CA GLY A 51 5.80 -9.73 -8.90
C GLY A 51 5.36 -10.81 -7.92
N ASN A 52 4.90 -11.95 -8.44
CA ASN A 52 4.55 -13.13 -7.65
C ASN A 52 5.78 -13.99 -7.32
N TRP A 53 6.85 -13.34 -6.85
CA TRP A 53 8.13 -14.00 -6.64
C TRP A 53 8.01 -15.22 -5.72
N VAL A 54 8.80 -16.23 -6.06
CA VAL A 54 8.95 -17.48 -5.31
C VAL A 54 10.41 -17.86 -5.35
N ILE A 55 10.95 -18.35 -4.23
CA ILE A 55 12.26 -18.98 -4.13
C ILE A 55 12.03 -20.51 -4.11
N PRO A 56 12.14 -21.21 -5.25
CA PRO A 56 11.67 -22.60 -5.37
C PRO A 56 12.34 -23.57 -4.39
N SER A 57 13.59 -23.31 -4.01
CA SER A 57 14.34 -24.13 -3.06
C SER A 57 13.82 -24.05 -1.62
N LEU A 58 13.07 -22.99 -1.28
CA LEU A 58 12.53 -22.75 0.06
C LEU A 58 11.07 -23.20 0.21
N VAL A 59 10.36 -23.39 -0.90
CA VAL A 59 8.93 -23.76 -0.91
C VAL A 59 8.67 -24.97 -0.02
N ASN A 60 7.74 -24.82 0.93
CA ASN A 60 7.34 -25.83 1.91
C ASN A 60 8.47 -26.36 2.83
N ARG A 61 9.62 -25.67 2.87
CA ARG A 61 10.79 -26.06 3.68
C ARG A 61 11.24 -24.98 4.64
N HIS A 62 11.10 -23.71 4.24
CA HIS A 62 11.55 -22.57 5.01
C HIS A 62 10.52 -21.44 4.93
N ASP A 63 10.53 -20.58 5.94
CA ASP A 63 9.72 -19.36 5.95
C ASP A 63 10.14 -18.38 4.84
N TYR A 64 9.26 -17.44 4.50
CA TYR A 64 9.54 -16.37 3.53
C TYR A 64 9.89 -16.87 2.12
N TRP A 65 9.28 -17.97 1.66
CA TRP A 65 9.61 -18.56 0.35
C TRP A 65 8.99 -17.84 -0.84
N GLY A 66 8.04 -16.93 -0.64
CA GLY A 66 7.35 -16.20 -1.72
C GLY A 66 6.19 -15.35 -1.17
N THR A 67 5.61 -14.47 -1.98
CA THR A 67 4.48 -13.62 -1.55
C THR A 67 3.31 -14.44 -1.00
N GLN A 68 3.05 -15.61 -1.59
CA GLN A 68 1.97 -16.49 -1.15
C GLN A 68 2.20 -17.05 0.27
N TRP A 69 3.46 -17.22 0.71
CA TRP A 69 3.75 -17.65 2.08
C TRP A 69 3.21 -16.69 3.15
N TYR A 70 3.33 -15.37 2.92
CA TYR A 70 2.82 -14.36 3.87
C TYR A 70 1.30 -14.40 3.95
N VAL A 71 0.65 -14.56 2.79
CA VAL A 71 -0.80 -14.72 2.68
C VAL A 71 -1.25 -15.93 3.48
N ASP A 72 -0.68 -17.10 3.19
CA ASP A 72 -1.07 -18.37 3.80
C ASP A 72 -0.81 -18.36 5.31
N THR A 73 0.33 -17.81 5.74
CA THR A 73 0.73 -17.73 7.15
C THR A 73 -0.14 -16.76 7.94
N ALA A 74 -0.61 -15.68 7.31
CA ALA A 74 -1.47 -14.67 7.94
C ALA A 74 -2.97 -14.95 7.77
N TYR A 75 -3.36 -16.01 7.07
CA TYR A 75 -4.76 -16.38 6.85
C TYR A 75 -5.38 -16.99 8.12
N ASP A 76 -6.55 -16.49 8.51
CA ASP A 76 -7.35 -17.03 9.61
C ASP A 76 -8.56 -17.79 9.05
N PRO A 77 -8.59 -19.13 9.12
CA PRO A 77 -9.70 -19.94 8.60
C PRO A 77 -11.05 -19.64 9.26
N ALA A 78 -11.05 -19.17 10.51
CA ALA A 78 -12.29 -18.89 11.24
C ALA A 78 -12.99 -17.60 10.79
N SER A 79 -12.23 -16.62 10.28
CA SER A 79 -12.77 -15.39 9.70
C SER A 79 -12.69 -15.35 8.17
N GLU A 80 -12.13 -16.40 7.55
CA GLU A 80 -11.91 -16.56 6.11
C GLU A 80 -11.18 -15.37 5.47
N ARG A 81 -10.20 -14.81 6.19
CA ARG A 81 -9.50 -13.58 5.82
C ARG A 81 -8.04 -13.63 6.18
N VAL A 82 -7.23 -12.90 5.41
CA VAL A 82 -5.89 -12.52 5.81
C VAL A 82 -5.96 -11.49 6.93
N LEU A 83 -5.25 -11.74 8.02
CA LEU A 83 -5.10 -10.81 9.13
C LEU A 83 -3.97 -9.83 8.82
N GLY A 84 -4.34 -8.62 8.40
CA GLY A 84 -3.40 -7.56 8.03
C GLY A 84 -2.32 -7.27 9.09
N PRO A 85 -2.65 -7.18 10.40
CA PRO A 85 -1.62 -6.98 11.43
C PRO A 85 -0.59 -8.13 11.49
N GLN A 86 -1.01 -9.37 11.25
CA GLN A 86 -0.11 -10.52 11.23
C GLN A 86 0.75 -10.50 9.96
N TYR A 87 0.16 -10.21 8.80
CA TYR A 87 0.89 -10.05 7.54
C TYR A 87 2.01 -9.00 7.67
N LEU A 88 1.67 -7.81 8.16
CA LEU A 88 2.63 -6.71 8.31
C LEU A 88 3.72 -7.03 9.35
N GLU A 89 3.39 -7.80 10.39
CA GLU A 89 4.39 -8.28 11.35
C GLU A 89 5.34 -9.31 10.73
N LEU A 90 4.88 -10.19 9.84
CA LEU A 90 5.77 -11.09 9.09
C LEU A 90 6.79 -10.29 8.27
N VAL A 91 6.34 -9.29 7.51
CA VAL A 91 7.25 -8.40 6.75
C VAL A 91 8.24 -7.70 7.67
N ARG A 92 7.78 -7.14 8.80
CA ARG A 92 8.67 -6.47 9.77
C ARG A 92 9.77 -7.39 10.33
N GLN A 93 9.49 -8.69 10.43
CA GLN A 93 10.37 -9.67 11.07
C GLN A 93 11.25 -10.44 10.10
N GLU A 94 11.07 -10.19 8.81
CA GLU A 94 11.80 -10.80 7.73
C GLU A 94 13.31 -10.51 7.81
N PRO A 95 14.17 -11.52 7.52
CA PRO A 95 15.62 -11.36 7.68
C PRO A 95 16.20 -10.20 6.85
N TRP A 96 15.77 -10.03 5.60
CA TRP A 96 16.26 -8.95 4.74
C TRP A 96 15.65 -7.60 5.09
N GLN A 97 14.39 -7.52 5.54
CA GLN A 97 13.84 -6.27 6.08
C GLN A 97 14.62 -5.78 7.32
N ARG A 98 15.07 -6.70 8.19
CA ARG A 98 15.89 -6.38 9.37
C ARG A 98 17.33 -5.99 9.00
N ALA A 99 17.89 -6.59 7.95
CA ALA A 99 19.25 -6.33 7.50
C ALA A 99 19.37 -5.03 6.68
N GLU A 100 18.42 -4.81 5.78
CA GLU A 100 18.36 -3.67 4.87
C GLU A 100 16.91 -3.15 4.81
N PRO A 101 16.54 -2.17 5.65
CA PRO A 101 15.18 -1.64 5.68
C PRO A 101 14.74 -1.05 4.34
N HIS A 102 13.64 -1.56 3.80
CA HIS A 102 13.00 -1.08 2.58
C HIS A 102 11.50 -0.85 2.81
N LEU A 103 10.84 -0.30 1.79
CA LEU A 103 9.40 -0.14 1.74
C LEU A 103 8.78 -1.30 0.97
N ASP A 104 7.72 -1.90 1.49
CA ASP A 104 6.96 -2.96 0.82
C ASP A 104 5.54 -2.53 0.48
N LEU A 105 5.12 -2.78 -0.76
CA LEU A 105 3.73 -2.66 -1.16
C LEU A 105 3.27 -3.95 -1.86
N SER A 106 2.39 -4.68 -1.18
CA SER A 106 1.87 -5.97 -1.65
C SER A 106 0.41 -5.87 -2.08
N LEU A 107 0.05 -6.58 -3.15
CA LEU A 107 -1.32 -6.77 -3.59
C LEU A 107 -1.74 -8.24 -3.39
N ILE A 108 -2.87 -8.51 -2.75
CA ILE A 108 -3.34 -9.87 -2.46
C ILE A 108 -4.77 -10.10 -2.98
N ASP A 109 -5.10 -11.34 -3.31
CA ASP A 109 -6.41 -11.72 -3.85
C ASP A 109 -7.42 -12.19 -2.79
N GLN A 110 -6.94 -12.58 -1.60
CA GLN A 110 -7.76 -12.96 -0.46
C GLN A 110 -8.38 -11.73 0.21
N ASP A 111 -9.55 -11.91 0.84
CA ASP A 111 -10.17 -10.87 1.64
C ASP A 111 -9.30 -10.52 2.86
N LEU A 112 -9.35 -9.27 3.29
CA LEU A 112 -8.43 -8.70 4.28
C LEU A 112 -9.20 -8.09 5.45
N THR A 113 -8.63 -8.16 6.63
CA THR A 113 -9.07 -7.37 7.79
C THR A 113 -7.87 -6.72 8.47
N ASP A 114 -8.05 -5.51 8.98
CA ASP A 114 -7.05 -4.82 9.82
C ASP A 114 -7.22 -5.16 11.31
N MET A 115 -8.17 -6.05 11.65
CA MET A 115 -8.42 -6.50 13.02
C MET A 115 -7.49 -7.67 13.40
N PRO A 116 -7.08 -7.76 14.67
CA PRO A 116 -6.43 -8.97 15.19
C PRO A 116 -7.42 -10.14 15.24
N ALA A 117 -6.92 -11.37 15.19
CA ALA A 117 -7.72 -12.59 15.06
C ALA A 117 -8.93 -12.68 16.02
N PRO A 118 -8.80 -12.41 17.33
CA PRO A 118 -9.94 -12.53 18.24
C PRO A 118 -11.10 -11.58 17.89
N LEU A 119 -10.78 -10.37 17.41
CA LEU A 119 -11.79 -9.38 17.05
C LEU A 119 -12.37 -9.63 15.66
N ALA A 120 -11.53 -10.06 14.71
CA ALA A 120 -11.96 -10.43 13.37
C ALA A 120 -13.05 -11.52 13.41
N ARG A 121 -12.85 -12.57 14.22
CA ARG A 121 -13.83 -13.66 14.41
C ARG A 121 -15.15 -13.19 15.02
N GLN A 122 -15.13 -12.13 15.84
CA GLN A 122 -16.33 -11.55 16.45
C GLN A 122 -17.06 -10.55 15.54
N ARG A 123 -16.43 -10.13 14.43
CA ARG A 123 -16.97 -9.15 13.48
C ARG A 123 -16.92 -9.70 12.05
N PRO A 124 -17.68 -10.77 11.74
CA PRO A 124 -17.58 -11.48 10.47
C PRO A 124 -17.94 -10.64 9.24
N GLY A 125 -18.65 -9.52 9.41
CA GLY A 125 -18.99 -8.59 8.33
C GLY A 125 -17.94 -7.48 8.09
N TYR A 126 -16.98 -7.32 8.99
CA TYR A 126 -15.96 -6.28 8.86
C TYR A 126 -14.81 -6.76 7.96
N TYR A 127 -14.35 -5.88 7.09
CA TYR A 127 -13.20 -6.08 6.21
C TYR A 127 -12.42 -4.78 6.07
N SER A 128 -11.20 -4.87 5.56
CA SER A 128 -10.43 -3.71 5.11
C SER A 128 -10.01 -3.90 3.65
N LEU A 129 -9.89 -2.80 2.93
CA LEU A 129 -9.40 -2.78 1.54
C LEU A 129 -7.86 -2.79 1.47
N GLY A 130 -7.22 -2.40 2.58
CA GLY A 130 -5.77 -2.40 2.74
C GLY A 130 -5.39 -1.97 4.15
N THR A 131 -4.15 -2.21 4.54
CA THR A 131 -3.59 -1.72 5.80
C THR A 131 -2.08 -1.52 5.66
N SER A 132 -1.52 -0.63 6.45
CA SER A 132 -0.08 -0.35 6.43
C SER A 132 0.53 -0.18 7.82
N TYR A 133 1.81 -0.51 7.88
CA TYR A 133 2.77 0.06 8.81
C TYR A 133 3.47 1.21 8.10
N PRO A 134 3.16 2.48 8.45
CA PRO A 134 3.75 3.63 7.80
C PRO A 134 5.29 3.55 7.79
N GLU A 135 5.88 3.96 6.67
CA GLU A 135 7.34 3.89 6.43
C GLU A 135 7.96 2.49 6.41
N LEU A 136 7.13 1.44 6.32
CA LEU A 136 7.60 0.06 6.34
C LEU A 136 6.91 -0.79 5.27
N ALA A 137 5.63 -1.12 5.45
CA ALA A 137 4.96 -2.08 4.61
C ALA A 137 3.46 -1.78 4.49
N ALA A 138 2.87 -2.13 3.35
CA ALA A 138 1.44 -2.04 3.12
C ALA A 138 0.95 -3.24 2.31
N VAL A 139 -0.25 -3.71 2.64
CA VAL A 139 -0.93 -4.78 1.92
C VAL A 139 -2.31 -4.29 1.50
N ILE A 140 -2.66 -4.51 0.23
CA ILE A 140 -3.95 -4.14 -0.39
C ILE A 140 -4.63 -5.42 -0.85
N SER A 141 -5.93 -5.55 -0.61
CA SER A 141 -6.71 -6.68 -1.13
C SER A 141 -7.54 -6.26 -2.34
N VAL A 142 -7.47 -7.02 -3.44
CA VAL A 142 -8.36 -6.84 -4.60
C VAL A 142 -9.70 -7.57 -4.44
N HIS A 143 -9.84 -8.42 -3.43
CA HIS A 143 -10.99 -9.31 -3.26
C HIS A 143 -12.34 -8.58 -3.39
N ARG A 144 -12.50 -7.50 -2.62
CA ARG A 144 -13.75 -6.73 -2.58
C ARG A 144 -13.91 -5.80 -3.79
N LEU A 145 -12.80 -5.41 -4.44
CA LEU A 145 -12.84 -4.56 -5.64
C LEU A 145 -13.37 -5.33 -6.85
N ARG A 146 -13.18 -6.64 -6.91
CA ARG A 146 -13.69 -7.50 -8.00
C ARG A 146 -15.22 -7.51 -8.10
N ALA A 147 -15.92 -7.14 -7.03
CA ALA A 147 -17.37 -6.93 -7.06
C ALA A 147 -17.80 -5.70 -7.86
N ILE A 148 -16.88 -4.76 -8.15
CA ILE A 148 -17.15 -3.62 -9.03
C ILE A 148 -17.24 -4.14 -10.46
N ALA A 149 -18.45 -4.09 -11.03
CA ALA A 149 -18.73 -4.65 -12.36
C ALA A 149 -18.04 -3.87 -13.49
N ASP A 150 -18.02 -2.54 -13.40
CA ASP A 150 -17.42 -1.66 -14.41
C ASP A 150 -15.89 -1.67 -14.28
N ALA A 151 -15.21 -2.23 -15.28
CA ALA A 151 -13.76 -2.41 -15.26
C ALA A 151 -12.97 -1.09 -15.13
N PRO A 152 -13.30 0.00 -15.87
CA PRO A 152 -12.66 1.30 -15.66
C PRO A 152 -12.83 1.86 -14.25
N THR A 153 -14.01 1.71 -13.64
CA THR A 153 -14.25 2.13 -12.26
C THR A 153 -13.46 1.26 -11.27
N ARG A 154 -13.34 -0.04 -11.52
CA ARG A 154 -12.54 -0.96 -10.70
C ARG A 154 -11.05 -0.61 -10.74
N GLU A 155 -10.51 -0.34 -11.93
CA GLU A 155 -9.13 0.13 -12.12
C GLU A 155 -8.90 1.46 -11.40
N LEU A 156 -9.81 2.41 -11.54
CA LEU A 156 -9.76 3.71 -10.86
C LEU A 156 -9.74 3.57 -9.33
N ALA A 157 -10.56 2.67 -8.79
CA ALA A 157 -10.63 2.38 -7.36
C ALA A 157 -9.33 1.73 -6.85
N LEU A 158 -8.79 0.75 -7.58
CA LEU A 158 -7.51 0.11 -7.23
C LEU A 158 -6.35 1.13 -7.29
N ARG A 159 -6.28 1.93 -8.35
CA ARG A 159 -5.29 3.01 -8.46
C ARG A 159 -5.32 3.95 -7.26
N ARG A 160 -6.51 4.32 -6.80
CA ARG A 160 -6.67 5.15 -5.61
C ARG A 160 -6.11 4.48 -4.35
N LEU A 161 -6.41 3.20 -4.12
CA LEU A 161 -5.87 2.45 -2.97
C LEU A 161 -4.35 2.37 -3.00
N VAL A 162 -3.78 2.08 -4.17
CA VAL A 162 -2.32 2.01 -4.35
C VAL A 162 -1.67 3.35 -3.98
N GLN A 163 -2.23 4.45 -4.49
CA GLN A 163 -1.75 5.80 -4.18
C GLN A 163 -1.93 6.16 -2.69
N HIS A 164 -3.02 5.72 -2.07
CA HIS A 164 -3.28 5.92 -0.64
C HIS A 164 -2.22 5.24 0.22
N HIS A 165 -1.98 3.94 0.01
CA HIS A 165 -1.00 3.19 0.81
C HIS A 165 0.44 3.57 0.47
N LEU A 166 0.75 3.93 -0.78
CA LEU A 166 2.04 4.55 -1.10
C LEU A 166 2.27 5.85 -0.32
N GLY A 167 1.22 6.65 -0.12
CA GLY A 167 1.28 7.82 0.76
C GLY A 167 1.70 7.46 2.19
N HIS A 168 1.10 6.42 2.77
CA HIS A 168 1.48 5.93 4.10
C HIS A 168 2.92 5.41 4.18
N LEU A 169 3.40 4.69 3.15
CA LEU A 169 4.80 4.27 3.04
C LEU A 169 5.77 5.45 2.99
N LEU A 170 5.32 6.61 2.48
CA LEU A 170 6.09 7.85 2.45
C LEU A 170 5.84 8.76 3.66
N ALA A 171 5.22 8.24 4.73
CA ALA A 171 4.86 8.98 5.96
C ALA A 171 3.88 10.14 5.72
N VAL A 172 2.97 10.00 4.76
CA VAL A 172 1.99 11.01 4.39
C VAL A 172 0.58 10.51 4.70
N PRO A 173 -0.28 11.34 5.34
CA PRO A 173 0.02 12.61 5.99
C PRO A 173 0.89 12.46 7.24
N GLY A 174 1.67 13.49 7.55
CA GLY A 174 2.49 13.54 8.77
C GLY A 174 1.68 13.73 10.05
N PHE A 175 2.23 13.26 11.18
CA PHE A 175 1.59 13.27 12.50
C PHE A 175 1.30 14.66 13.11
N GLY A 176 1.95 15.72 12.62
CA GLY A 176 1.93 17.05 13.25
C GLY A 176 0.63 17.86 13.07
N GLU A 177 -0.24 17.49 12.12
CA GLU A 177 -1.34 18.35 11.67
C GLU A 177 -2.72 17.90 12.16
N ARG A 178 -2.91 17.74 13.48
CA ARG A 178 -4.11 17.14 14.12
C ARG A 178 -5.48 17.67 13.63
N GLN A 179 -5.56 18.90 13.12
CA GLN A 179 -6.81 19.49 12.60
C GLN A 179 -7.19 18.98 11.20
N PHE A 180 -6.24 18.44 10.44
CA PHE A 180 -6.41 18.05 9.04
C PHE A 180 -6.25 16.54 8.82
N VAL A 181 -6.10 15.79 9.91
CA VAL A 181 -5.88 14.35 9.90
C VAL A 181 -6.77 13.65 10.93
N GLN A 182 -7.20 12.44 10.59
CA GLN A 182 -7.88 11.52 11.49
C GLN A 182 -7.04 10.27 11.67
N ARG A 183 -6.81 9.84 12.92
CA ARG A 183 -6.10 8.59 13.20
C ARG A 183 -7.05 7.40 13.11
N ARG A 184 -6.64 6.33 12.44
CA ARG A 184 -7.28 5.00 12.50
C ARG A 184 -6.19 3.94 12.64
N GLY A 185 -6.20 3.22 13.75
CA GLY A 185 -5.11 2.30 14.10
C GLY A 185 -3.75 3.03 14.15
N LEU A 186 -2.82 2.60 13.31
CA LEU A 186 -1.49 3.18 13.17
C LEU A 186 -1.40 4.23 12.06
N GLU A 187 -2.45 4.36 11.24
CA GLU A 187 -2.48 5.24 10.08
C GLU A 187 -3.10 6.60 10.44
N MET A 188 -2.60 7.64 9.78
CA MET A 188 -3.16 9.00 9.82
C MET A 188 -3.77 9.28 8.45
N HIS A 189 -5.04 9.65 8.37
CA HIS A 189 -5.72 9.90 7.10
C HIS A 189 -6.05 11.38 6.95
N CYS A 190 -5.95 11.92 5.74
CA CYS A 190 -6.31 13.32 5.48
C CYS A 190 -7.84 13.48 5.50
N VAL A 191 -8.34 14.64 5.93
CA VAL A 191 -9.78 14.98 5.89
C VAL A 191 -10.16 15.89 4.71
N ASN A 192 -9.18 16.44 3.99
CA ASN A 192 -9.41 17.26 2.79
C ASN A 192 -9.75 16.38 1.59
N ARG A 193 -10.25 16.98 0.50
CA ARG A 193 -10.39 16.31 -0.81
C ARG A 193 -9.01 15.85 -1.31
N CYS A 194 -8.69 14.59 -1.03
CA CYS A 194 -7.37 13.99 -1.13
C CYS A 194 -7.49 12.47 -1.15
N VAL A 195 -6.64 11.79 -1.92
CA VAL A 195 -6.49 10.33 -1.94
C VAL A 195 -6.17 9.75 -0.57
N MET A 196 -5.53 10.52 0.31
CA MET A 196 -5.24 10.12 1.69
C MET A 196 -6.48 10.08 2.60
N ARG A 197 -7.68 10.36 2.10
CA ARG A 197 -8.94 10.08 2.84
C ARG A 197 -9.16 8.58 2.93
N HIS A 198 -9.45 8.11 4.13
CA HIS A 198 -9.85 6.73 4.40
C HIS A 198 -11.17 6.40 3.71
N ALA A 199 -11.27 5.19 3.14
CA ALA A 199 -12.50 4.62 2.61
C ALA A 199 -12.83 3.37 3.43
N GLU A 200 -13.97 3.36 4.12
CA GLU A 200 -14.38 2.22 4.94
C GLU A 200 -14.97 1.09 4.08
N THR A 201 -15.58 1.43 2.94
CA THR A 201 -16.26 0.47 2.06
C THR A 201 -15.87 0.64 0.60
N VAL A 202 -16.24 -0.32 -0.24
CA VAL A 202 -15.98 -0.27 -1.69
C VAL A 202 -16.73 0.89 -2.33
N GLU A 203 -17.97 1.14 -1.90
CA GLU A 203 -18.81 2.23 -2.39
C GLU A 203 -18.20 3.59 -2.05
N GLN A 204 -17.72 3.74 -0.81
CA GLN A 204 -16.99 4.95 -0.40
C GLN A 204 -15.71 5.13 -1.20
N LEU A 205 -14.94 4.05 -1.42
CA LEU A 205 -13.72 4.10 -2.23
C LEU A 205 -14.01 4.60 -3.64
N VAL A 206 -15.03 4.04 -4.30
CA VAL A 206 -15.45 4.43 -5.65
C VAL A 206 -15.90 5.89 -5.68
N ALA A 207 -16.72 6.31 -4.72
CA ALA A 207 -17.18 7.70 -4.64
C ALA A 207 -16.01 8.68 -4.52
N LEU A 208 -15.04 8.39 -3.64
CA LEU A 208 -13.84 9.21 -3.47
C LEU A 208 -12.95 9.20 -4.72
N ALA A 209 -12.79 8.04 -5.38
CA ALA A 209 -11.99 7.93 -6.59
C ALA A 209 -12.58 8.71 -7.77
N LEU A 210 -13.91 8.69 -7.93
CA LEU A 210 -14.61 9.50 -8.92
C LEU A 210 -14.50 10.99 -8.61
N GLU A 211 -14.63 11.38 -7.33
CA GLU A 211 -14.45 12.77 -6.90
C GLU A 211 -13.02 13.25 -7.22
N GLU A 212 -11.99 12.44 -6.97
CA GLU A 212 -10.58 12.82 -7.14
C GLU A 212 -10.13 12.79 -8.61
N ARG A 213 -10.83 12.05 -9.49
CA ARG A 213 -10.49 11.90 -10.91
C ARG A 213 -10.31 13.23 -11.65
N SER A 214 -11.08 14.25 -11.29
CA SER A 214 -11.04 15.55 -11.97
C SER A 214 -9.86 16.44 -11.55
N LEU A 215 -9.06 16.05 -10.55
CA LEU A 215 -8.05 16.92 -9.95
C LEU A 215 -6.73 16.96 -10.72
N GLY A 216 -6.50 16.03 -11.66
CA GLY A 216 -5.21 15.86 -12.37
C GLY A 216 -4.06 15.36 -11.48
N TRP A 217 -4.09 15.70 -10.18
CA TRP A 217 -3.23 15.21 -9.12
C TRP A 217 -4.09 14.92 -7.87
N PRO A 218 -4.10 13.68 -7.36
CA PRO A 218 -5.11 13.26 -6.40
C PRO A 218 -4.77 13.63 -4.93
N PHE A 219 -3.58 14.18 -4.67
CA PHE A 219 -3.20 14.62 -3.33
C PHE A 219 -3.49 16.11 -3.13
N CYS A 220 -4.07 16.49 -2.00
CA CYS A 220 -4.28 17.91 -1.66
C CYS A 220 -2.93 18.64 -1.47
N PRO A 221 -2.91 20.00 -1.44
CA PRO A 221 -1.67 20.77 -1.31
C PRO A 221 -0.83 20.38 -0.08
N ARG A 222 -1.47 20.05 1.06
CA ARG A 222 -0.78 19.63 2.29
C ARG A 222 -0.08 18.28 2.13
N CYS A 223 -0.82 17.26 1.70
CA CYS A 223 -0.23 15.94 1.43
C CYS A 223 0.84 16.01 0.33
N THR A 224 0.67 16.88 -0.67
CA THR A 224 1.67 17.12 -1.71
C THR A 224 2.97 17.70 -1.14
N ALA A 225 2.89 18.69 -0.26
CA ALA A 225 4.05 19.23 0.44
C ALA A 225 4.75 18.16 1.29
N HIS A 226 3.99 17.32 2.00
CA HIS A 226 4.55 16.21 2.77
C HIS A 226 5.23 15.16 1.89
N LEU A 227 4.66 14.83 0.72
CA LEU A 227 5.29 13.93 -0.25
C LEU A 227 6.62 14.49 -0.74
N HIS A 228 6.67 15.77 -1.12
CA HIS A 228 7.94 16.40 -1.51
C HIS A 228 8.97 16.34 -0.36
N SER A 229 8.57 16.65 0.87
CA SER A 229 9.44 16.52 2.05
C SER A 229 9.89 15.09 2.31
N ALA A 230 9.04 14.09 2.06
CA ALA A 230 9.40 12.68 2.19
C ALA A 230 10.47 12.26 1.18
N ILE A 231 10.38 12.74 -0.06
CA ILE A 231 11.39 12.51 -1.10
C ILE A 231 12.68 13.30 -0.79
N ILE A 232 12.59 14.56 -0.32
CA ILE A 232 13.77 15.34 0.11
C ILE A 232 14.53 14.63 1.22
N ARG A 233 13.85 14.15 2.26
CA ARG A 233 14.52 13.46 3.39
C ARG A 233 15.28 12.22 2.91
N ARG A 234 14.72 11.48 1.95
CA ARG A 234 15.35 10.29 1.37
C ARG A 234 16.52 10.65 0.45
N ALA A 235 16.45 11.78 -0.26
CA ALA A 235 17.57 12.32 -1.03
C ALA A 235 18.68 12.91 -0.16
N GLY A 236 18.36 13.53 0.98
CA GLY A 236 19.32 14.19 1.87
C GLY A 236 20.17 13.22 2.71
N ASN A 237 19.77 11.96 2.83
CA ASN A 237 20.57 10.88 3.43
C ASN A 237 21.77 10.43 2.54
N TRP A 238 22.21 11.31 1.63
CA TRP A 238 23.29 11.14 0.65
C TRP A 238 24.46 12.11 0.82
N ASN A 239 24.45 12.95 1.85
CA ASN A 239 25.60 13.79 2.22
C ASN A 239 26.21 13.35 3.55
#